data_AF-A0A2G5D0N8-F1
#
_entry.id   AF-A0A2G5D0N8-F1
#
_cell.length_a   1.000
_cell.length_b   1.000
_cell.length_c   1.000
_cell.angle_alpha   90.00
_cell.angle_beta   90.00
_cell.angle_gamma   90.00
#
_symmetry.space_group_name_H-M   'P 1'
#
loop_
_entity.id
_entity.type
_entity.pdbx_description
1 polymer ?
#
loop_
_entity_poly.entity_id
_entity_poly.type
_entity_poly.pdbx_seq_one_letter_code
_entity_poly.pdbx_strand_id
1 'polypeptide(L)'
;MIKLKIKFSSMSKKNRIPDNTRHRELRQKLMKMILWPPEPSQKLRCSRPMLQRGGDFHILKELDGLSPETMLLLWSMMERYNSESKFKIFFETLPETFNTGLSFGIEALAALEGTLLFEEIIQAKELCPHIIRYGRVDSASKALKFSLSRPCREGEQCYLSYGNFSSSHLITFYGFMPKGENLYDVIPLDIDAPQSDDFGNSRESEWTAHMVRGTWFSSNHELFNYGLPPPLLNYLRATLNGSKLPMETFVDTENEMAVLETLCSIFDPMLEGLGVLENDQRANLGWDVKLALDFKDLQRRIISSVLASCSAGLETLQRLGLKESMNAAATTEDS
;
A
#
# COMPACT_ATOMS: atom_id res chain seq x y z
N MET A 1 25.13 15.78 -15.71
CA MET A 1 23.69 15.74 -16.01
C MET A 1 23.24 14.28 -16.05
N ILE A 2 22.95 13.68 -14.90
CA ILE A 2 22.54 12.28 -14.79
C ILE A 2 21.06 12.22 -15.18
N LYS A 3 20.73 11.56 -16.30
CA LYS A 3 19.34 11.32 -16.71
C LYS A 3 18.78 10.15 -15.92
N LEU A 4 18.18 10.43 -14.76
CA LEU A 4 17.35 9.47 -14.05
C LEU A 4 16.07 9.23 -14.87
N LYS A 5 15.96 8.02 -15.44
CA LYS A 5 14.78 7.58 -16.17
C LYS A 5 13.84 6.92 -15.17
N ILE A 6 12.99 7.73 -14.53
CA ILE A 6 11.93 7.22 -13.66
C ILE A 6 10.92 6.52 -14.56
N LYS A 7 10.78 5.21 -14.38
CA LYS A 7 9.74 4.42 -15.05
C LYS A 7 8.80 3.92 -13.98
N PHE A 8 7.53 4.31 -14.09
CA PHE A 8 6.47 3.73 -13.26
C PHE A 8 6.48 2.22 -13.47
N SER A 9 6.70 1.49 -12.38
CA SER A 9 6.63 0.04 -12.37
C SER A 9 5.15 -0.37 -12.45
N SER A 10 4.56 -0.27 -13.65
CA SER A 10 3.66 -1.35 -14.04
C SER A 10 4.48 -2.62 -13.87
N MET A 11 4.07 -3.48 -12.93
CA MET A 11 4.71 -4.76 -12.66
C MET A 11 5.13 -5.36 -13.99
N SER A 12 6.46 -5.42 -14.19
CA SER A 12 7.04 -5.89 -15.44
C SER A 12 6.44 -7.23 -15.77
N LYS A 13 5.99 -7.33 -17.02
CA LYS A 13 5.50 -8.52 -17.72
C LYS A 13 6.57 -9.62 -17.69
N LYS A 14 6.74 -10.27 -16.55
CA LYS A 14 7.48 -11.51 -16.34
C LYS A 14 6.61 -12.50 -15.57
N ASN A 15 5.39 -12.69 -16.08
CA ASN A 15 4.83 -14.02 -16.14
C ASN A 15 4.44 -14.21 -17.60
N ARG A 16 5.29 -14.90 -18.36
CA ARG A 16 4.74 -15.73 -19.44
C ARG A 16 3.74 -16.61 -18.72
N ILE A 17 2.45 -16.30 -18.87
CA ILE A 17 1.36 -17.17 -18.47
C ILE A 17 1.71 -18.51 -19.12
N PRO A 18 2.07 -19.55 -18.33
CA PRO A 18 2.13 -20.86 -18.92
C PRO A 18 0.73 -21.10 -19.46
N ASP A 19 0.61 -21.50 -20.73
CA ASP A 19 -0.65 -21.92 -21.30
C ASP A 19 -1.13 -23.13 -20.48
N ASN A 20 -1.90 -22.82 -19.43
CA ASN A 20 -2.19 -23.76 -18.39
C ASN A 20 -3.60 -24.25 -18.65
N THR A 21 -3.69 -25.16 -19.62
CA THR A 21 -4.88 -25.96 -19.94
C THR A 21 -5.56 -26.48 -18.67
N ARG A 22 -4.76 -26.75 -17.62
CA ARG A 22 -5.19 -27.12 -16.26
C ARG A 22 -5.94 -26.03 -15.49
N HIS A 23 -5.52 -24.76 -15.55
CA HIS A 23 -6.30 -23.65 -14.95
C HIS A 23 -7.60 -23.40 -15.72
N ARG A 24 -7.60 -23.62 -17.03
CA ARG A 24 -8.82 -23.56 -17.87
C ARG A 24 -9.79 -24.68 -17.54
N GLU A 25 -9.30 -25.89 -17.30
CA GLU A 25 -10.09 -27.05 -16.86
C GLU A 25 -10.61 -26.91 -15.43
N LEU A 26 -9.79 -26.41 -14.49
CA LEU A 26 -10.22 -26.09 -13.12
C LEU A 26 -11.27 -24.97 -13.13
N ARG A 27 -11.07 -23.91 -13.92
CA ARG A 27 -12.10 -22.88 -14.15
C ARG A 27 -13.35 -23.49 -14.76
N GLN A 28 -13.26 -24.38 -15.75
CA GLN A 28 -14.44 -25.03 -16.33
C GLN A 28 -15.14 -25.98 -15.36
N LYS A 29 -14.41 -26.71 -14.50
CA LYS A 29 -14.99 -27.56 -13.45
C LYS A 29 -15.66 -26.72 -12.35
N LEU A 30 -15.00 -25.65 -11.88
CA LEU A 30 -15.58 -24.69 -10.94
C LEU A 30 -16.78 -23.97 -11.55
N MET A 31 -16.71 -23.52 -12.81
CA MET A 31 -17.83 -22.91 -13.52
C MET A 31 -18.97 -23.90 -13.71
N LYS A 32 -18.71 -25.18 -13.98
CA LYS A 32 -19.76 -26.23 -14.01
C LYS A 32 -20.34 -26.54 -12.62
N MET A 33 -19.56 -26.36 -11.55
CA MET A 33 -20.04 -26.48 -10.16
C MET A 33 -20.84 -25.25 -9.69
N ILE A 34 -20.55 -24.06 -10.23
CA ILE A 34 -21.07 -22.76 -9.77
C ILE A 34 -22.17 -22.21 -10.70
N LEU A 35 -22.17 -22.55 -12.00
CA LEU A 35 -23.02 -21.95 -13.03
C LEU A 35 -23.56 -23.00 -14.03
N TRP A 36 -24.88 -23.21 -14.03
CA TRP A 36 -25.65 -23.65 -15.20
C TRP A 36 -27.15 -23.32 -15.08
N PRO A 37 -27.81 -22.65 -16.05
CA PRO A 37 -27.41 -21.54 -16.93
C PRO A 37 -28.03 -20.18 -16.48
N PRO A 38 -27.72 -19.03 -17.13
CA PRO A 38 -27.92 -17.69 -16.58
C PRO A 38 -29.27 -17.07 -16.99
N GLU A 39 -29.95 -16.46 -16.01
CA GLU A 39 -30.93 -15.39 -16.23
C GLU A 39 -30.62 -14.22 -15.26
N PRO A 40 -30.94 -12.96 -15.61
CA PRO A 40 -30.38 -11.75 -14.97
C PRO A 40 -30.89 -11.47 -13.55
N SER A 41 -31.65 -12.38 -12.97
CA SER A 41 -32.28 -12.19 -11.67
C SER A 41 -32.29 -13.50 -10.89
N GLN A 42 -31.17 -13.94 -10.32
CA GLN A 42 -31.17 -14.78 -9.10
C GLN A 42 -29.78 -15.06 -8.50
N LYS A 43 -29.77 -15.12 -7.17
CA LYS A 43 -28.69 -15.53 -6.26
C LYS A 43 -28.00 -16.84 -6.71
N LEU A 44 -26.69 -16.93 -6.50
CA LEU A 44 -25.89 -18.16 -6.63
C LEU A 44 -26.60 -19.35 -5.98
N ARG A 45 -27.01 -20.36 -6.77
CA ARG A 45 -27.52 -21.63 -6.25
C ARG A 45 -26.45 -22.71 -6.42
N CYS A 46 -25.80 -23.08 -5.32
CA CYS A 46 -25.11 -24.37 -5.23
C CYS A 46 -26.16 -25.50 -5.38
N SER A 47 -25.82 -26.56 -6.12
CA SER A 47 -26.75 -27.65 -6.42
C SER A 47 -27.19 -28.39 -5.14
N ARG A 48 -28.50 -28.69 -5.03
CA ARG A 48 -29.13 -29.41 -3.91
C ARG A 48 -28.40 -30.70 -3.44
N PRO A 49 -27.76 -31.51 -4.29
CA PRO A 49 -27.05 -32.71 -3.83
C PRO A 49 -25.85 -32.42 -2.91
N MET A 50 -25.22 -31.25 -3.01
CA MET A 50 -24.10 -30.87 -2.15
C MET A 50 -24.54 -30.28 -0.81
N LEU A 51 -25.69 -29.59 -0.78
CA LEU A 51 -26.26 -28.97 0.43
C LEU A 51 -26.84 -30.00 1.41
N GLN A 52 -27.27 -31.19 0.93
CA GLN A 52 -27.82 -32.24 1.79
C GLN A 52 -26.75 -33.04 2.56
N ARG A 53 -25.49 -33.02 2.14
CA ARG A 53 -24.34 -33.51 2.92
C ARG A 53 -23.76 -32.36 3.72
N GLY A 54 -24.47 -31.91 4.75
CA GLY A 54 -23.93 -30.91 5.66
C GLY A 54 -22.54 -31.31 6.18
N GLY A 55 -21.57 -30.42 6.05
CA GLY A 55 -20.39 -30.41 6.93
C GLY A 55 -19.04 -30.88 6.39
N ASP A 56 -18.90 -31.52 5.22
CA ASP A 56 -17.61 -32.16 4.90
C ASP A 56 -16.65 -31.26 4.12
N PHE A 57 -15.91 -30.40 4.85
CA PHE A 57 -14.63 -29.80 4.41
C PHE A 57 -13.66 -30.86 3.84
N HIS A 58 -13.85 -32.14 4.22
CA HIS A 58 -13.15 -33.30 3.69
C HIS A 58 -13.33 -33.50 2.18
N ILE A 59 -14.49 -33.20 1.60
CA ILE A 59 -14.70 -33.31 0.14
C ILE A 59 -13.80 -32.33 -0.62
N LEU A 60 -13.59 -31.13 -0.06
CA LEU A 60 -12.68 -30.15 -0.66
C LEU A 60 -11.21 -30.57 -0.51
N LYS A 61 -10.85 -31.37 0.51
CA LYS A 61 -9.49 -31.90 0.69
C LYS A 61 -9.13 -32.97 -0.35
N GLU A 62 -10.13 -33.65 -0.90
CA GLU A 62 -9.95 -34.65 -1.96
C GLU A 62 -9.73 -34.03 -3.35
N LEU A 63 -9.93 -32.71 -3.48
CA LEU A 63 -9.66 -31.97 -4.71
C LEU A 63 -8.21 -31.49 -4.75
N ASP A 64 -7.37 -32.19 -5.50
CA ASP A 64 -5.97 -31.81 -5.71
C ASP A 64 -5.84 -30.41 -6.32
N GLY A 65 -4.91 -29.61 -5.78
CA GLY A 65 -4.53 -28.30 -6.31
C GLY A 65 -5.26 -27.10 -5.72
N LEU A 66 -6.14 -27.28 -4.71
CA LEU A 66 -6.77 -26.17 -4.01
C LEU A 66 -5.90 -25.69 -2.83
N SER A 67 -5.74 -24.37 -2.70
CA SER A 67 -5.15 -23.79 -1.49
C SER A 67 -6.13 -23.88 -0.32
N PRO A 68 -5.67 -23.97 0.94
CA PRO A 68 -6.53 -23.91 2.12
C PRO A 68 -7.46 -22.69 2.12
N GLU A 69 -6.96 -21.56 1.62
CA GLU A 69 -7.69 -20.31 1.46
C GLU A 69 -8.86 -20.45 0.48
N THR A 70 -8.62 -21.05 -0.68
CA THR A 70 -9.66 -21.30 -1.69
C THR A 70 -10.70 -22.28 -1.17
N MET A 71 -10.27 -23.31 -0.44
CA MET A 71 -11.19 -24.27 0.19
C MET A 71 -12.09 -23.59 1.22
N LEU A 72 -11.54 -22.70 2.06
CA LEU A 72 -12.32 -21.97 3.05
C LEU A 72 -13.36 -21.05 2.39
N LEU A 73 -13.01 -20.37 1.30
CA LEU A 73 -13.95 -19.57 0.52
C LEU A 73 -15.11 -20.43 0.00
N LEU A 74 -14.80 -21.53 -0.68
CA LEU A 74 -15.81 -22.44 -1.24
C LEU A 74 -16.71 -23.03 -0.16
N TRP A 75 -16.12 -23.45 0.96
CA TRP A 75 -16.85 -23.93 2.12
C TRP A 75 -17.80 -22.87 2.67
N SER A 76 -17.34 -21.63 2.83
CA SER A 76 -18.16 -20.52 3.33
C SER A 76 -19.33 -20.21 2.40
N MET A 77 -19.11 -20.28 1.08
CA MET A 77 -20.17 -20.10 0.08
C MET A 77 -21.23 -21.22 0.17
N MET A 78 -20.81 -22.48 0.39
CA MET A 78 -21.75 -23.60 0.54
C MET A 78 -22.55 -23.51 1.83
N GLU A 79 -21.89 -23.29 2.96
CA GLU A 79 -22.54 -23.24 4.28
C GLU A 79 -23.50 -22.05 4.42
N ARG A 80 -23.20 -20.91 3.80
CA ARG A 80 -24.07 -19.73 3.81
C ARG A 80 -25.49 -20.00 3.27
N TYR A 81 -25.63 -20.94 2.34
CA TYR A 81 -26.93 -21.28 1.72
C TYR A 81 -27.52 -22.60 2.21
N ASN A 82 -26.90 -23.25 3.20
CA ASN A 82 -27.40 -24.49 3.78
C ASN A 82 -28.34 -24.19 4.96
N SER A 83 -29.64 -24.52 4.80
CA SER A 83 -30.66 -24.27 5.84
C SER A 83 -30.42 -25.06 7.13
N GLU A 84 -29.71 -26.17 7.03
CA GLU A 84 -29.36 -27.06 8.16
C GLU A 84 -27.95 -26.80 8.71
N SER A 85 -27.29 -25.74 8.26
CA SER A 85 -25.93 -25.40 8.73
C SER A 85 -25.93 -25.09 10.22
N LYS A 86 -24.97 -25.69 10.94
CA LYS A 86 -24.66 -25.30 12.34
C LYS A 86 -24.20 -23.85 12.45
N PHE A 87 -23.74 -23.24 11.35
CA PHE A 87 -23.27 -21.86 11.27
C PHE A 87 -24.33 -20.90 10.72
N LYS A 88 -25.57 -21.35 10.51
CA LYS A 88 -26.66 -20.53 9.94
C LYS A 88 -26.79 -19.17 10.63
N ILE A 89 -26.86 -19.16 11.96
CA ILE A 89 -26.98 -17.91 12.74
C ILE A 89 -25.78 -16.98 12.48
N PHE A 90 -24.56 -17.51 12.42
CA PHE A 90 -23.37 -16.71 12.10
C PHE A 90 -23.50 -16.07 10.71
N PHE A 91 -23.84 -16.83 9.67
CA PHE A 91 -23.99 -16.28 8.32
C PHE A 91 -25.17 -15.30 8.18
N GLU A 92 -26.25 -15.49 8.93
CA GLU A 92 -27.39 -14.57 8.97
C GLU A 92 -27.06 -13.23 9.65
N THR A 93 -26.08 -13.21 10.56
CA THR A 93 -25.59 -11.98 11.20
C THR A 93 -24.59 -11.18 10.35
N LEU A 94 -24.06 -11.76 9.26
CA LEU A 94 -23.10 -11.06 8.41
C LEU A 94 -23.80 -9.99 7.55
N PRO A 95 -23.13 -8.84 7.30
CA PRO A 95 -23.61 -7.86 6.34
C PRO A 95 -23.86 -8.49 4.95
N GLU A 96 -24.91 -8.03 4.27
CA GLU A 96 -25.15 -8.42 2.88
C GLU A 96 -24.09 -7.86 1.93
N THR A 97 -23.64 -6.64 2.22
CA THR A 97 -22.63 -5.91 1.45
C THR A 97 -21.51 -5.43 2.37
N PHE A 98 -20.29 -5.44 1.86
CA PHE A 98 -19.12 -4.86 2.52
C PHE A 98 -18.65 -3.64 1.72
N ASN A 99 -18.44 -2.54 2.42
CA ASN A 99 -18.04 -1.27 1.83
C ASN A 99 -16.51 -1.20 1.76
N THR A 100 -15.86 -2.01 0.91
CA THR A 100 -14.39 -2.06 0.80
C THR A 100 -13.89 -1.44 -0.50
N GLY A 101 -12.58 -1.20 -0.62
CA GLY A 101 -11.96 -0.77 -1.89
C GLY A 101 -12.25 -1.73 -3.05
N LEU A 102 -12.46 -3.02 -2.77
CA LEU A 102 -12.85 -4.01 -3.76
C LEU A 102 -14.27 -3.79 -4.32
N SER A 103 -15.14 -3.08 -3.60
CA SER A 103 -16.49 -2.71 -4.06
C SER A 103 -16.59 -1.28 -4.60
N PHE A 104 -15.47 -0.53 -4.71
CA PHE A 104 -15.46 0.82 -5.28
C PHE A 104 -16.03 0.84 -6.70
N GLY A 105 -16.94 1.78 -6.93
CA GLY A 105 -17.49 2.10 -8.24
C GLY A 105 -16.50 2.84 -9.13
N ILE A 106 -16.90 3.08 -10.38
CA ILE A 106 -16.07 3.75 -11.40
C ILE A 106 -15.67 5.17 -10.93
N GLU A 107 -16.59 5.90 -10.31
CA GLU A 107 -16.34 7.25 -9.81
C GLU A 107 -15.28 7.27 -8.70
N ALA A 108 -15.35 6.34 -7.74
CA ALA A 108 -14.37 6.23 -6.68
C ALA A 108 -12.99 5.80 -7.19
N LEU A 109 -12.95 4.91 -8.18
CA LEU A 109 -11.71 4.52 -8.85
C LEU A 109 -11.09 5.70 -9.63
N ALA A 110 -11.91 6.47 -10.35
CA ALA A 110 -11.45 7.68 -11.03
C ALA A 110 -10.91 8.72 -10.04
N ALA A 111 -11.54 8.86 -8.87
CA ALA A 111 -11.05 9.75 -7.82
C ALA A 111 -9.65 9.36 -7.31
N LEU A 112 -9.30 8.06 -7.33
CA LEU A 112 -7.98 7.54 -6.94
C LEU A 112 -6.92 7.67 -8.04
N GLU A 113 -7.25 8.13 -9.24
CA GLU A 113 -6.27 8.31 -10.31
C GLU A 113 -5.09 9.18 -9.85
N GLY A 114 -3.88 8.77 -10.22
CA GLY A 114 -2.63 9.37 -9.77
C GLY A 114 -2.12 8.84 -8.42
N THR A 115 -2.85 7.92 -7.76
CA THR A 115 -2.39 7.24 -6.54
C THR A 115 -2.02 5.78 -6.82
N LEU A 116 -1.10 5.23 -6.02
CA LEU A 116 -0.78 3.79 -6.09
C LEU A 116 -1.94 2.90 -5.63
N LEU A 117 -2.82 3.41 -4.76
CA LEU A 117 -3.99 2.66 -4.29
C LEU A 117 -4.94 2.29 -5.44
N PHE A 118 -5.00 3.11 -6.49
CA PHE A 118 -5.76 2.76 -7.70
C PHE A 118 -5.25 1.43 -8.28
N GLU A 119 -3.95 1.32 -8.54
CA GLU A 119 -3.33 0.12 -9.10
C GLU A 119 -3.45 -1.07 -8.15
N GLU A 120 -3.23 -0.85 -6.85
CA GLU A 120 -3.37 -1.87 -5.81
C GLU A 120 -4.78 -2.47 -5.77
N ILE A 121 -5.82 -1.64 -5.86
CA ILE A 121 -7.21 -2.10 -5.87
C ILE A 121 -7.52 -2.88 -7.15
N ILE A 122 -7.07 -2.40 -8.32
CA ILE A 122 -7.28 -3.10 -9.59
C ILE A 122 -6.61 -4.47 -9.54
N GLN A 123 -5.35 -4.55 -9.08
CA GLN A 123 -4.64 -5.80 -8.92
C GLN A 123 -5.32 -6.73 -7.90
N ALA A 124 -5.77 -6.19 -6.75
CA ALA A 124 -6.45 -6.96 -5.73
C ALA A 124 -7.80 -7.52 -6.21
N LYS A 125 -8.48 -6.85 -7.15
CA LYS A 125 -9.69 -7.37 -7.81
C LYS A 125 -9.38 -8.54 -8.76
N GLU A 126 -8.20 -8.57 -9.36
CA GLU A 126 -7.77 -9.67 -10.24
C GLU A 126 -7.30 -10.91 -9.44
N LEU A 127 -6.82 -10.71 -8.21
CA LEU A 127 -6.33 -11.76 -7.33
C LEU A 127 -7.47 -12.39 -6.50
N CYS A 128 -7.61 -13.71 -6.59
CA CYS A 128 -8.60 -14.51 -5.84
C CYS A 128 -8.09 -14.85 -4.42
N PRO A 129 -8.99 -15.18 -3.48
CA PRO A 129 -9.40 -14.33 -2.35
C PRO A 129 -8.27 -13.81 -1.44
N HIS A 130 -8.42 -12.57 -0.96
CA HIS A 130 -7.62 -12.05 0.16
C HIS A 130 -8.13 -12.65 1.49
N ILE A 131 -7.25 -13.37 2.20
CA ILE A 131 -7.57 -13.95 3.50
C ILE A 131 -6.76 -13.26 4.59
N ILE A 132 -7.48 -12.70 5.56
CA ILE A 132 -6.90 -12.05 6.73
C ILE A 132 -6.83 -13.06 7.87
N ARG A 133 -5.64 -13.23 8.44
CA ARG A 133 -5.44 -14.09 9.61
C ARG A 133 -5.56 -13.26 10.88
N TYR A 134 -6.77 -13.20 11.43
CA TYR A 134 -7.04 -12.44 12.65
C TYR A 134 -6.82 -13.31 13.90
N GLY A 135 -5.65 -13.15 14.52
CA GLY A 135 -5.27 -13.85 15.75
C GLY A 135 -4.68 -15.24 15.55
N ARG A 136 -4.41 -15.92 16.68
CA ARG A 136 -3.84 -17.27 16.71
C ARG A 136 -4.63 -18.12 17.70
N VAL A 137 -4.92 -19.36 17.31
CA VAL A 137 -5.54 -20.33 18.22
C VAL A 137 -4.52 -20.69 19.29
N ASP A 138 -4.90 -20.49 20.54
CA ASP A 138 -4.13 -20.90 21.71
C ASP A 138 -4.04 -22.43 21.75
N SER A 139 -2.82 -22.96 21.75
CA SER A 139 -2.59 -24.40 21.58
C SER A 139 -3.08 -25.24 22.76
N ALA A 140 -3.12 -24.67 23.97
CA ALA A 140 -3.54 -25.34 25.20
C ALA A 140 -5.06 -25.34 25.36
N SER A 141 -5.69 -24.18 25.25
CA SER A 141 -7.15 -23.99 25.42
C SER A 141 -7.95 -24.24 24.15
N LYS A 142 -7.29 -24.36 22.98
CA LYS A 142 -7.93 -24.48 21.66
C LYS A 142 -8.90 -23.34 21.33
N ALA A 143 -8.69 -22.17 21.94
CA ALA A 143 -9.54 -20.99 21.79
C ALA A 143 -8.82 -19.85 21.05
N LEU A 144 -9.59 -18.99 20.39
CA LEU A 144 -9.12 -17.68 19.92
C LEU A 144 -9.23 -16.69 21.08
N LYS A 145 -8.11 -16.08 21.46
CA LYS A 145 -8.05 -15.07 22.53
C LYS A 145 -7.82 -13.71 21.90
N PHE A 146 -8.73 -12.77 22.16
CA PHE A 146 -8.62 -11.39 21.71
C PHE A 146 -8.39 -10.48 22.89
N SER A 147 -7.32 -9.68 22.82
CA SER A 147 -7.04 -8.65 23.81
C SER A 147 -7.69 -7.34 23.37
N LEU A 148 -8.27 -6.62 24.34
CA LEU A 148 -8.78 -5.27 24.10
C LEU A 148 -7.63 -4.33 23.75
N SER A 149 -7.88 -3.40 22.82
CA SER A 149 -6.88 -2.39 22.44
C SER A 149 -6.69 -1.30 23.52
N ARG A 150 -7.68 -1.13 24.39
CA ARG A 150 -7.69 -0.17 25.51
C ARG A 150 -8.62 -0.66 26.64
N PRO A 151 -8.47 -0.15 27.86
CA PRO A 151 -9.49 -0.31 28.90
C PRO A 151 -10.86 0.23 28.43
N CYS A 152 -11.93 -0.48 28.79
CA CYS A 152 -13.31 -0.14 28.42
C CYS A 152 -14.17 -0.11 29.69
N ARG A 153 -15.05 0.89 29.81
CA ARG A 153 -16.06 0.96 30.88
C ARG A 153 -17.32 0.19 30.48
N GLU A 154 -18.17 -0.12 31.47
CA GLU A 154 -19.48 -0.72 31.19
C GLU A 154 -20.30 0.18 30.24
N GLY A 155 -20.92 -0.44 29.24
CA GLY A 155 -21.67 0.26 28.19
C GLY A 155 -20.81 0.87 27.06
N GLU A 156 -19.47 0.90 27.19
CA GLU A 156 -18.61 1.33 26.10
C GLU A 156 -18.37 0.22 25.06
N GLN A 157 -18.21 0.63 23.80
CA GLN A 157 -17.79 -0.28 22.75
C GLN A 157 -16.35 -0.76 22.99
N CYS A 158 -16.18 -2.09 22.94
CA CYS A 158 -14.89 -2.75 22.94
C CYS A 158 -14.24 -2.67 21.55
N TYR A 159 -12.99 -2.23 21.51
CA TYR A 159 -12.20 -2.16 20.29
C TYR A 159 -11.02 -3.14 20.33
N LEU A 160 -10.63 -3.58 19.14
CA LEU A 160 -9.49 -4.45 18.89
C LEU A 160 -8.60 -3.80 17.83
N SER A 161 -7.30 -4.07 17.88
CA SER A 161 -6.38 -3.61 16.84
C SER A 161 -6.51 -4.52 15.63
N TYR A 162 -6.66 -3.93 14.44
CA TYR A 162 -6.64 -4.65 13.18
C TYR A 162 -5.21 -5.09 12.81
N GLY A 163 -4.21 -4.40 13.34
CA GLY A 163 -2.80 -4.64 13.08
C GLY A 163 -2.10 -3.39 12.55
N ASN A 164 -0.86 -3.59 12.10
CA ASN A 164 0.03 -2.54 11.62
C ASN A 164 -0.21 -2.26 10.13
N PHE A 165 -1.43 -1.87 9.78
CA PHE A 165 -1.85 -1.70 8.38
C PHE A 165 -1.85 -0.23 7.95
N SER A 166 -1.37 0.02 6.74
CA SER A 166 -1.54 1.31 6.07
C SER A 166 -3.02 1.58 5.78
N SER A 167 -3.35 2.86 5.60
CA SER A 167 -4.66 3.31 5.16
C SER A 167 -5.02 2.73 3.79
N SER A 168 -4.05 2.52 2.89
CA SER A 168 -4.29 1.84 1.60
C SER A 168 -4.80 0.40 1.80
N HIS A 169 -4.19 -0.35 2.72
CA HIS A 169 -4.62 -1.71 3.07
C HIS A 169 -6.00 -1.70 3.76
N LEU A 170 -6.20 -0.78 4.71
CA LEU A 170 -7.45 -0.67 5.46
C LEU A 170 -8.63 -0.32 4.55
N ILE A 171 -8.44 0.60 3.60
CA ILE A 171 -9.45 0.95 2.60
C ILE A 171 -9.74 -0.27 1.72
N THR A 172 -8.69 -0.90 1.17
CA THR A 172 -8.83 -2.01 0.22
C THR A 172 -9.63 -3.16 0.80
N PHE A 173 -9.32 -3.60 2.03
CA PHE A 173 -9.86 -4.85 2.57
C PHE A 173 -10.91 -4.67 3.67
N TYR A 174 -10.99 -3.50 4.30
CA TYR A 174 -11.90 -3.27 5.43
C TYR A 174 -12.83 -2.08 5.24
N GLY A 175 -12.54 -1.16 4.31
CA GLY A 175 -13.49 -0.13 3.95
C GLY A 175 -13.48 1.14 4.79
N PHE A 176 -12.38 1.42 5.48
CA PHE A 176 -12.29 2.61 6.31
C PHE A 176 -10.87 3.16 6.33
N MET A 177 -10.77 4.44 6.71
CA MET A 177 -9.51 5.09 7.04
C MET A 177 -9.51 5.43 8.54
N PRO A 178 -8.40 5.21 9.28
CA PRO A 178 -8.30 5.60 10.67
C PRO A 178 -8.57 7.09 10.89
N LYS A 179 -9.09 7.45 12.06
CA LYS A 179 -9.17 8.85 12.46
C LYS A 179 -7.79 9.32 12.94
N GLY A 180 -7.33 10.44 12.38
CA GLY A 180 -6.04 11.04 12.74
C GLY A 180 -4.89 10.50 11.91
N GLU A 181 -3.68 10.62 12.45
CA GLU A 181 -2.43 10.22 11.80
C GLU A 181 -2.17 8.72 12.01
N ASN A 182 -2.06 7.96 10.91
CA ASN A 182 -1.71 6.53 10.96
C ASN A 182 -0.20 6.36 10.73
N LEU A 183 0.49 5.76 11.70
CA LEU A 183 1.95 5.57 11.68
C LEU A 183 2.45 4.65 10.56
N TYR A 184 1.54 3.88 9.95
CA TYR A 184 1.86 2.92 8.89
C TYR A 184 1.60 3.50 7.49
N ASP A 185 1.19 4.77 7.39
CA ASP A 185 1.01 5.44 6.10
C ASP A 185 2.35 5.86 5.51
N VAL A 186 2.63 5.30 4.33
CA VAL A 186 3.87 5.52 3.58
C VAL A 186 3.59 5.65 2.09
N ILE A 187 4.49 6.32 1.39
CA ILE A 187 4.60 6.37 -0.05
C ILE A 187 5.82 5.50 -0.43
N PRO A 188 5.61 4.34 -1.06
CA PRO A 188 6.71 3.52 -1.55
C PRO A 188 7.37 4.21 -2.76
N LEU A 189 8.70 4.14 -2.82
CA LEU A 189 9.53 4.65 -3.89
C LEU A 189 10.45 3.54 -4.38
N ASP A 190 10.40 3.22 -5.66
CA ASP A 190 11.35 2.33 -6.31
C ASP A 190 12.43 3.18 -6.99
N ILE A 191 13.69 3.03 -6.57
CA ILE A 191 14.81 3.78 -7.15
C ILE A 191 15.78 2.80 -7.83
N ASP A 192 16.13 3.10 -9.08
CA ASP A 192 17.11 2.32 -9.84
C ASP A 192 18.52 2.54 -9.29
N ALA A 193 19.26 1.45 -9.07
CA ALA A 193 20.69 1.55 -8.81
C ALA A 193 21.44 2.07 -10.06
N PRO A 194 22.48 2.92 -9.88
CA PRO A 194 23.31 3.37 -10.99
C PRO A 194 23.97 2.15 -11.65
N GLN A 195 23.76 1.99 -12.96
CA GLN A 195 24.43 0.96 -13.76
C GLN A 195 25.94 1.30 -13.78
N SER A 196 26.78 0.44 -13.21
CA SER A 196 28.22 0.51 -13.44
C SER A 196 28.49 -0.04 -14.84
N ASP A 197 29.03 0.77 -15.75
CA ASP A 197 29.43 0.38 -17.11
C ASP A 197 30.65 -0.58 -17.15
N ASP A 198 30.89 -1.35 -16.07
CA ASP A 198 32.03 -2.27 -16.01
C ASP A 198 31.63 -3.68 -16.46
N PHE A 199 32.43 -4.21 -17.38
CA PHE A 199 32.13 -5.39 -18.17
C PHE A 199 32.01 -6.66 -17.30
N GLY A 200 30.87 -7.37 -17.46
CA GLY A 200 30.84 -8.81 -17.25
C GLY A 200 30.40 -9.30 -15.87
N ASN A 201 29.17 -9.00 -15.46
CA ASN A 201 28.29 -10.04 -14.94
C ASN A 201 26.85 -9.54 -14.98
N SER A 202 25.93 -10.38 -15.46
CA SER A 202 24.49 -10.12 -15.43
C SER A 202 23.99 -10.10 -13.98
N ARG A 203 24.23 -9.02 -13.24
CA ARG A 203 23.47 -8.70 -12.03
C ARG A 203 22.16 -8.08 -12.50
N GLU A 204 21.07 -8.73 -12.16
CA GLU A 204 19.74 -8.15 -12.25
C GLU A 204 19.79 -6.73 -11.68
N SER A 205 19.17 -5.77 -12.36
CA SER A 205 19.05 -4.39 -11.91
C SER A 205 18.55 -4.39 -10.46
N GLU A 206 19.43 -4.10 -9.52
CA GLU A 206 19.14 -4.23 -8.08
C GLU A 206 18.30 -3.02 -7.66
N TRP A 207 16.97 -3.14 -7.77
CA TRP A 207 16.02 -2.11 -7.34
C TRP A 207 16.03 -1.99 -5.81
N THR A 208 16.09 -0.77 -5.30
CA THR A 208 15.90 -0.52 -3.87
C THR A 208 14.54 0.10 -3.61
N ALA A 209 13.72 -0.61 -2.84
CA ALA A 209 12.42 -0.12 -2.37
C ALA A 209 12.61 0.72 -1.12
N HIS A 210 12.23 1.99 -1.18
CA HIS A 210 12.22 2.93 -0.07
C HIS A 210 10.78 3.28 0.32
N MET A 211 10.59 3.75 1.54
CA MET A 211 9.29 4.21 2.04
C MET A 211 9.45 5.60 2.63
N VAL A 212 8.57 6.51 2.22
CA VAL A 212 8.52 7.89 2.72
C VAL A 212 7.25 8.09 3.51
N ARG A 213 7.37 8.74 4.67
CA ARG A 213 6.23 9.08 5.54
C ARG A 213 6.15 10.58 5.71
N GLY A 214 5.03 11.06 6.24
CA GLY A 214 4.88 12.48 6.59
C GLY A 214 5.98 12.93 7.55
N THR A 215 6.61 14.06 7.26
CA THR A 215 7.78 14.53 8.02
C THR A 215 7.39 14.99 9.43
N TRP A 216 6.11 15.26 9.67
CA TRP A 216 5.52 15.53 11.00
C TRP A 216 5.66 14.38 12.01
N PHE A 217 6.03 13.17 11.57
CA PHE A 217 6.37 12.07 12.47
C PHE A 217 7.82 12.09 12.96
N SER A 218 8.68 12.92 12.36
CA SER A 218 10.05 13.08 12.80
C SER A 218 10.14 14.18 13.85
N SER A 219 10.97 13.97 14.88
CA SER A 219 11.41 15.04 15.77
C SER A 219 12.74 15.66 15.31
N ASN A 220 13.44 15.02 14.37
CA ASN A 220 14.74 15.46 13.90
C ASN A 220 14.60 16.13 12.52
N HIS A 221 14.66 17.46 12.54
CA HIS A 221 14.69 18.33 11.35
C HIS A 221 16.03 19.04 11.22
N GLU A 222 17.06 18.56 11.92
CA GLU A 222 18.40 19.11 11.82
C GLU A 222 18.97 18.89 10.41
N LEU A 223 20.07 19.61 10.14
CA LEU A 223 20.84 19.45 8.92
C LEU A 223 21.14 17.95 8.70
N PHE A 224 21.08 17.49 7.45
CA PHE A 224 21.24 16.09 7.05
C PHE A 224 20.11 15.13 7.44
N ASN A 225 19.06 15.57 8.14
CA ASN A 225 17.93 14.72 8.50
C ASN A 225 16.61 15.23 7.92
N TYR A 226 16.34 16.54 8.02
CA TYR A 226 15.18 17.21 7.38
C TYR A 226 13.79 16.60 7.69
N GLY A 227 13.68 15.76 8.71
CA GLY A 227 12.47 14.99 9.00
C GLY A 227 12.24 13.78 8.08
N LEU A 228 13.22 13.43 7.25
CA LEU A 228 13.13 12.36 6.26
C LEU A 228 13.77 11.05 6.75
N PRO A 229 13.37 9.88 6.19
CA PRO A 229 13.93 8.60 6.60
C PRO A 229 15.45 8.51 6.30
N PRO A 230 16.30 8.21 7.31
CA PRO A 230 17.74 8.07 7.11
C PRO A 230 18.14 7.03 6.05
N PRO A 231 17.48 5.86 5.93
CA PRO A 231 17.81 4.90 4.88
C PRO A 231 17.65 5.46 3.46
N LEU A 232 16.65 6.31 3.23
CA LEU A 232 16.45 6.98 1.93
C LEU A 232 17.54 8.03 1.68
N LEU A 233 17.81 8.89 2.67
CA LEU A 233 18.83 9.94 2.53
C LEU A 233 20.22 9.34 2.29
N ASN A 234 20.60 8.32 3.06
CA ASN A 234 21.91 7.67 2.91
C ASN A 234 22.06 7.00 1.54
N TYR A 235 20.98 6.41 1.01
CA TYR A 235 20.99 5.85 -0.33
C TYR A 235 21.17 6.93 -1.39
N LEU A 236 20.40 8.03 -1.34
CA LEU A 236 20.52 9.12 -2.31
C LEU A 236 21.89 9.78 -2.24
N ARG A 237 22.44 10.00 -1.04
CA ARG A 237 23.80 10.48 -0.84
C ARG A 237 24.81 9.58 -1.54
N ALA A 238 24.73 8.26 -1.33
CA ALA A 238 25.66 7.32 -1.93
C ALA A 238 25.54 7.30 -3.47
N THR A 239 24.31 7.35 -3.99
CA THR A 239 24.03 7.34 -5.43
C THR A 239 24.47 8.62 -6.13
N LEU A 240 24.30 9.78 -5.49
CA LEU A 240 24.60 11.09 -6.08
C LEU A 240 26.06 11.53 -5.88
N ASN A 241 26.73 11.09 -4.80
CA ASN A 241 28.11 11.50 -4.49
C ASN A 241 29.18 10.86 -5.41
N GLY A 242 28.82 9.84 -6.20
CA GLY A 242 29.68 9.25 -7.24
C GLY A 242 31.15 9.01 -6.84
N SER A 243 31.46 7.83 -6.30
CA SER A 243 32.83 7.36 -5.99
C SER A 243 33.71 8.23 -5.08
N LYS A 244 33.26 9.41 -4.63
CA LYS A 244 33.97 10.20 -3.62
C LYS A 244 33.71 9.57 -2.26
N LEU A 245 34.74 9.00 -1.65
CA LEU A 245 34.68 8.61 -0.24
C LEU A 245 34.32 9.85 0.60
N PRO A 246 33.54 9.71 1.68
CA PRO A 246 33.26 10.82 2.58
C PRO A 246 34.60 11.29 3.17
N MET A 247 35.08 12.45 2.74
CA MET A 247 36.13 13.16 3.47
C MET A 247 35.48 13.64 4.77
N GLU A 248 35.89 13.06 5.90
CA GLU A 248 35.36 13.29 7.25
C GLU A 248 35.43 14.75 7.74
N THR A 249 35.87 15.68 6.90
CA THR A 249 36.22 17.05 7.27
C THR A 249 35.48 18.15 6.51
N PHE A 250 34.67 17.84 5.48
CA PHE A 250 33.89 18.88 4.77
C PHE A 250 32.44 18.47 4.60
N VAL A 251 31.52 19.36 4.99
CA VAL A 251 30.11 19.23 4.68
C VAL A 251 29.96 19.34 3.16
N ASP A 252 29.63 18.24 2.50
CA ASP A 252 29.34 18.27 1.06
C ASP A 252 27.94 18.88 0.83
N THR A 253 27.90 20.21 0.93
CA THR A 253 26.70 21.02 0.72
C THR A 253 26.13 20.82 -0.69
N GLU A 254 26.99 20.62 -1.69
CA GLU A 254 26.59 20.37 -3.08
C GLU A 254 25.84 19.04 -3.20
N ASN A 255 26.38 17.96 -2.62
CA ASN A 255 25.70 16.66 -2.60
C ASN A 255 24.40 16.70 -1.81
N GLU A 256 24.35 17.40 -0.67
CA GLU A 256 23.09 17.58 0.08
C GLU A 256 22.04 18.34 -0.71
N MET A 257 22.42 19.43 -1.40
CA MET A 257 21.51 20.15 -2.28
C MET A 257 20.98 19.24 -3.38
N ALA A 258 21.85 18.45 -4.01
CA ALA A 258 21.46 17.49 -5.06
C ALA A 258 20.46 16.43 -4.54
N VAL A 259 20.63 15.93 -3.31
CA VAL A 259 19.69 15.00 -2.67
C VAL A 259 18.31 15.65 -2.51
N LEU A 260 18.25 16.86 -1.97
CA LEU A 260 16.99 17.56 -1.73
C LEU A 260 16.29 17.96 -3.05
N GLU A 261 17.04 18.47 -4.03
CA GLU A 261 16.52 18.79 -5.36
C GLU A 261 15.99 17.53 -6.08
N THR A 262 16.67 16.39 -5.92
CA THR A 262 16.20 15.11 -6.45
C THR A 262 14.87 14.73 -5.83
N LEU A 263 14.72 14.85 -4.51
CA LEU A 263 13.46 14.57 -3.83
C LEU A 263 12.35 15.52 -4.29
N CYS A 264 12.61 16.82 -4.44
CA CYS A 264 11.64 17.76 -5.03
C CYS A 264 11.23 17.32 -6.44
N SER A 265 12.20 16.96 -7.29
CA SER A 265 11.93 16.52 -8.68
C SER A 265 11.08 15.25 -8.76
N ILE A 266 11.12 14.40 -7.73
CA ILE A 266 10.28 13.21 -7.61
C ILE A 266 8.88 13.60 -7.14
N PHE A 267 8.79 14.41 -6.09
CA PHE A 267 7.54 14.66 -5.37
C PHE A 267 6.68 15.78 -5.95
N ASP A 268 7.25 16.76 -6.64
CA ASP A 268 6.49 17.84 -7.28
C ASP A 268 5.53 17.31 -8.36
N PRO A 269 5.98 16.50 -9.35
CA PRO A 269 5.06 15.94 -10.35
C PRO A 269 4.03 14.99 -9.73
N MET A 270 4.40 14.28 -8.66
CA MET A 270 3.45 13.43 -7.92
C MET A 270 2.35 14.28 -7.28
N LEU A 271 2.69 15.40 -6.64
CA LEU A 271 1.71 16.30 -6.04
C LEU A 271 0.78 16.91 -7.09
N GLU A 272 1.34 17.36 -8.22
CA GLU A 272 0.57 17.89 -9.35
C GLU A 272 -0.41 16.86 -9.89
N GLY A 273 0.03 15.60 -10.05
CA GLY A 273 -0.80 14.49 -10.53
C GLY A 273 -1.98 14.15 -9.61
N LEU A 274 -1.93 14.51 -8.32
CA LEU A 274 -3.06 14.31 -7.42
C LEU A 274 -4.18 15.34 -7.61
N GLY A 275 -3.87 16.52 -8.17
CA GLY A 275 -4.82 17.62 -8.35
C GLY A 275 -5.39 18.18 -7.05
N VAL A 276 -6.26 19.18 -7.16
CA VAL A 276 -6.97 19.79 -6.03
C VAL A 276 -8.47 19.68 -6.29
N LEU A 277 -9.21 19.09 -5.35
CA LEU A 277 -10.67 19.05 -5.39
C LEU A 277 -11.27 20.08 -4.45
N GLU A 278 -12.15 20.91 -5.01
CA GLU A 278 -12.89 21.93 -4.27
C GLU A 278 -13.84 21.29 -3.25
N ASN A 279 -13.88 21.88 -2.06
CA ASN A 279 -14.59 21.32 -0.90
C ASN A 279 -16.12 21.26 -1.10
N ASP A 280 -16.65 22.14 -1.95
CA ASP A 280 -18.08 22.32 -2.19
C ASP A 280 -18.73 21.13 -2.93
N GLN A 281 -17.92 20.27 -3.54
CA GLN A 281 -18.39 19.07 -4.25
C GLN A 281 -18.60 17.86 -3.32
N ARG A 282 -18.18 17.92 -2.04
CA ARG A 282 -18.09 16.75 -1.16
C ARG A 282 -19.37 16.36 -0.43
N ALA A 283 -20.34 17.27 -0.30
CA ALA A 283 -21.50 17.06 0.56
C ALA A 283 -22.46 15.95 0.08
N ASN A 284 -22.49 15.66 -1.23
CA ASN A 284 -23.43 14.72 -1.86
C ASN A 284 -22.76 13.50 -2.50
N LEU A 285 -21.48 13.24 -2.21
CA LEU A 285 -20.75 12.11 -2.81
C LEU A 285 -21.06 10.78 -2.11
N GLY A 286 -20.96 9.69 -2.88
CA GLY A 286 -20.99 8.34 -2.35
C GLY A 286 -19.91 8.10 -1.29
N TRP A 287 -20.13 7.14 -0.39
CA TRP A 287 -19.19 6.81 0.67
C TRP A 287 -17.82 6.37 0.13
N ASP A 288 -17.81 5.69 -1.02
CA ASP A 288 -16.64 5.18 -1.71
C ASP A 288 -15.83 6.31 -2.34
N VAL A 289 -16.50 7.23 -3.02
CA VAL A 289 -15.87 8.44 -3.57
C VAL A 289 -15.28 9.29 -2.44
N LYS A 290 -16.03 9.49 -1.35
CA LYS A 290 -15.53 10.24 -0.19
C LYS A 290 -14.27 9.59 0.39
N LEU A 291 -14.27 8.27 0.57
CA LEU A 291 -13.12 7.54 1.10
C LEU A 291 -11.90 7.60 0.17
N ALA A 292 -12.12 7.53 -1.14
CA ALA A 292 -11.09 7.73 -2.15
C ALA A 292 -10.46 9.13 -2.07
N LEU A 293 -11.28 10.17 -1.93
CA LEU A 293 -10.82 11.55 -1.79
C LEU A 293 -10.07 11.77 -0.48
N ASP A 294 -10.57 11.23 0.63
CA ASP A 294 -9.90 11.32 1.93
C ASP A 294 -8.50 10.66 1.88
N PHE A 295 -8.35 9.54 1.14
CA PHE A 295 -7.04 8.93 0.89
C PHE A 295 -6.14 9.81 0.01
N LYS A 296 -6.69 10.43 -1.03
CA LYS A 296 -5.94 11.35 -1.90
C LYS A 296 -5.43 12.56 -1.11
N ASP A 297 -6.24 13.08 -0.20
CA ASP A 297 -5.87 14.17 0.71
C ASP A 297 -4.74 13.75 1.65
N LEU A 298 -4.79 12.54 2.20
CA LEU A 298 -3.70 11.95 2.99
C LEU A 298 -2.40 11.92 2.18
N GLN A 299 -2.42 11.41 0.95
CA GLN A 299 -1.24 11.39 0.07
C GLN A 299 -0.71 12.80 -0.19
N ARG A 300 -1.58 13.76 -0.52
CA ARG A 300 -1.18 15.17 -0.70
C ARG A 300 -0.51 15.74 0.53
N ARG A 301 -1.04 15.48 1.73
CA ARG A 301 -0.42 15.94 2.98
C ARG A 301 0.98 15.36 3.13
N ILE A 302 1.16 14.05 2.95
CA ILE A 302 2.47 13.40 3.10
C ILE A 302 3.47 14.03 2.14
N ILE A 303 3.13 14.12 0.85
CA ILE A 303 3.99 14.71 -0.17
C ILE A 303 4.31 16.17 0.14
N SER A 304 3.31 16.97 0.50
CA SER A 304 3.49 18.39 0.83
C SER A 304 4.44 18.58 2.01
N SER A 305 4.39 17.71 3.02
CA SER A 305 5.31 17.79 4.16
C SER A 305 6.75 17.45 3.80
N VAL A 306 6.94 16.50 2.87
CA VAL A 306 8.25 16.14 2.34
C VAL A 306 8.83 17.30 1.55
N LEU A 307 8.04 17.88 0.63
CA LEU A 307 8.45 19.04 -0.15
C LEU A 307 8.80 20.24 0.74
N ALA A 308 7.95 20.56 1.71
CA ALA A 308 8.22 21.65 2.67
C ALA A 308 9.53 21.42 3.45
N SER A 309 9.77 20.20 3.90
CA SER A 309 11.04 19.80 4.53
C SER A 309 12.24 19.98 3.61
N CYS A 310 12.13 19.55 2.34
CA CYS A 310 13.19 19.71 1.35
C CYS A 310 13.48 21.18 1.04
N SER A 311 12.45 22.00 0.83
CA SER A 311 12.59 23.44 0.59
C SER A 311 13.27 24.14 1.77
N ALA A 312 12.84 23.86 3.01
CA ALA A 312 13.49 24.41 4.21
C ALA A 312 14.96 23.99 4.35
N GLY A 313 15.28 22.73 3.99
CA GLY A 313 16.65 22.23 3.94
C GLY A 313 17.50 22.98 2.90
N LEU A 314 16.97 23.18 1.69
CA LEU A 314 17.65 23.92 0.62
C LEU A 314 17.94 25.38 1.00
N GLU A 315 16.97 26.08 1.57
CA GLU A 315 17.17 27.46 2.06
C GLU A 315 18.26 27.53 3.14
N THR A 316 18.32 26.52 4.01
CA THR A 316 19.34 26.44 5.06
C THR A 316 20.74 26.24 4.48
N LEU A 317 20.89 25.33 3.51
CA LEU A 317 22.16 25.06 2.82
C LEU A 317 22.64 26.26 2.01
N GLN A 318 21.75 26.94 1.29
CA GLN A 318 22.07 28.17 0.55
C GLN A 318 22.61 29.27 1.47
N ARG A 319 21.99 29.44 2.65
CA ARG A 319 22.44 30.40 3.66
C ARG A 319 23.81 30.03 4.24
N LEU A 320 24.12 28.75 4.38
CA LEU A 320 25.44 28.28 4.84
C LEU A 320 26.52 28.55 3.80
N GLY A 321 26.29 28.22 2.53
CA GLY A 321 27.24 28.50 1.44
C GLY A 321 27.52 30.00 1.26
N LEU A 322 26.51 30.85 1.42
CA LEU A 322 26.69 32.32 1.44
C LEU A 322 27.63 32.77 2.59
N LYS A 323 27.47 32.24 3.80
CA LYS A 323 28.33 32.58 4.94
C LYS A 323 29.78 32.14 4.73
N GLU A 324 29.99 30.95 4.16
CA GLU A 324 31.33 30.46 3.85
C GLU A 324 32.01 31.32 2.79
N SER A 325 31.28 31.76 1.76
CA SER A 325 31.80 32.68 0.73
C SER A 325 32.17 34.06 1.27
N MET A 326 31.37 34.62 2.19
CA MET A 326 31.65 35.91 2.83
C MET A 326 32.85 35.84 3.77
N ASN A 327 33.01 34.74 4.52
CA ASN A 327 34.16 34.52 5.38
C ASN A 327 35.45 34.33 4.56
N ALA A 328 35.39 33.61 3.44
CA ALA A 328 36.51 33.43 2.53
C ALA A 328 36.95 34.76 1.89
N ALA A 329 35.99 35.61 1.47
CA ALA A 329 36.28 36.94 0.93
C ALA A 329 36.92 37.88 1.97
N ALA A 330 36.46 37.85 3.22
CA ALA A 330 37.02 38.65 4.30
C ALA A 330 38.46 38.23 4.66
N THR A 331 38.81 36.94 4.53
CA THR A 331 40.19 36.48 4.73
C THR A 331 41.14 36.82 3.58
N THR A 332 40.64 37.08 2.37
CA THR A 332 41.48 37.48 1.21
C THR A 332 41.75 38.98 1.11
N GLU A 333 40.97 39.83 1.80
CA GLU A 333 41.21 41.30 1.80
C GLU A 333 42.23 41.76 2.85
N ASP A 334 42.67 40.87 3.75
CA ASP A 334 43.62 41.16 4.83
C ASP A 334 45.04 40.58 4.56
N SER A 335 45.36 40.24 3.30
CA SER A 335 46.65 39.67 2.88
C SER A 335 47.45 40.56 1.93
#